data_AF-A0A8S1UJ26-F1
#
_entry.id   AF-A0A8S1UJ26-F1
#
_cell.length_a   1.000
_cell.length_b   1.000
_cell.length_c   1.000
_cell.angle_alpha   90.00
_cell.angle_beta   90.00
_cell.angle_gamma   90.00
#
_symmetry.space_group_name_H-M   'P 1'
#
loop_
_entity.id
_entity.type
_entity.pdbx_description
1 polymer ?
#
loop_
_entity_poly.entity_id
_entity_poly.type
_entity_poly.pdbx_seq_one_letter_code
_entity_poly.pdbx_strand_id
1 'polypeptide(L)'
;MNKAILILVVLSITQSVFVKRSNDPTKAVFTQLEAMEEHELGKKLLDTIALQLNNKAPLSDIAKMLQQLRENLILNQQEADQKHAQDEVDCETEIYQYNRRIDYASAEITDSTTEIATLTSKVEQLAQDVDNKKIQLDILNEQETQLTEQRANDADDFIKFEHETENVIEAIEVIFTKLSSIQPEQEVVQILTQLNQIGASNPILALMQVASTFSKDQLNNVLNKLSEVSASLEQSLHDARQSEIQAQLDYERLMVEIESQRESLSSAREDSERQLKDNEQALDLQKKRKEDATDELNAATSGKEQKEGECDGWRTQYAADTEHRQQEISIIRQIEEILATKLKNVKVYLLERSSS
;
A
#
# COMPACT_ATOMS: atom_id res chain seq x y z
N MET A 1 9.28 54.52 -28.04
CA MET A 1 8.07 55.36 -28.26
C MET A 1 7.69 55.91 -26.89
N ASN A 2 8.01 57.17 -26.55
CA ASN A 2 7.17 58.36 -26.77
C ASN A 2 5.70 58.10 -26.34
N LYS A 3 5.06 58.79 -25.40
CA LYS A 3 5.25 60.11 -24.77
C LYS A 3 4.38 60.17 -23.50
N ALA A 4 4.78 61.02 -22.57
CA ALA A 4 3.93 61.60 -21.53
C ALA A 4 2.72 62.33 -22.11
N ILE A 5 1.57 62.27 -21.43
CA ILE A 5 0.55 63.34 -21.45
C ILE A 5 0.06 63.58 -20.02
N LEU A 6 0.11 64.85 -19.65
CA LEU A 6 -0.23 65.49 -18.40
C LEU A 6 -1.36 66.48 -18.72
N ILE A 7 -2.52 66.33 -18.09
CA ILE A 7 -3.65 67.31 -18.03
C ILE A 7 -4.44 66.89 -16.75
N LEU A 8 -4.50 67.57 -15.60
CA LEU A 8 -4.72 68.99 -15.25
C LEU A 8 -6.06 69.55 -15.76
N VAL A 9 -7.15 69.24 -15.04
CA VAL A 9 -8.36 70.08 -14.99
C VAL A 9 -8.81 70.25 -13.55
N VAL A 10 -8.61 71.48 -13.09
CA VAL A 10 -9.25 72.14 -11.95
C VAL A 10 -10.72 72.37 -12.29
N LEU A 11 -11.64 72.02 -11.38
CA LEU A 11 -12.96 72.66 -11.33
C LEU A 11 -13.48 72.67 -9.89
N SER A 12 -13.17 73.78 -9.24
CA SER A 12 -13.80 74.33 -8.06
C SER A 12 -15.28 74.62 -8.31
N ILE A 13 -16.17 74.13 -7.44
CA ILE A 13 -17.40 74.84 -7.08
C ILE A 13 -17.50 74.90 -5.55
N THR A 14 -17.23 76.10 -5.07
CA THR A 14 -17.53 76.65 -3.76
C THR A 14 -19.01 76.51 -3.42
N GLN A 15 -19.34 75.87 -2.30
CA GLN A 15 -20.35 76.40 -1.39
C GLN A 15 -19.69 76.71 -0.06
N SER A 16 -19.16 77.94 0.00
CA SER A 16 -18.85 78.65 1.22
C SER A 16 -20.13 78.84 2.03
N VAL A 17 -20.43 77.91 2.94
CA VAL A 17 -21.15 78.30 4.17
C VAL A 17 -20.10 78.96 5.05
N PHE A 18 -20.02 80.28 4.93
CA PHE A 18 -19.38 81.16 5.91
C PHE A 18 -20.15 81.01 7.23
N VAL A 19 -19.86 79.96 8.00
CA VAL A 19 -20.05 80.05 9.44
C VAL A 19 -18.94 80.98 9.89
N LYS A 20 -19.32 82.22 10.19
CA LYS A 20 -18.51 83.18 10.95
C LYS A 20 -18.09 82.47 12.24
N ARG A 21 -16.95 81.76 12.24
CA ARG A 21 -16.31 81.32 13.48
C ARG A 21 -15.95 82.59 14.22
N SER A 22 -16.71 82.87 15.26
CA SER A 22 -16.33 83.81 16.31
C SER A 22 -14.85 83.59 16.62
N ASN A 23 -14.00 84.58 16.34
CA ASN A 23 -12.58 84.61 16.73
C ASN A 23 -12.46 84.82 18.26
N ASP A 24 -13.34 84.17 19.02
CA ASP A 24 -13.31 84.17 20.47
C ASP A 24 -12.48 82.95 20.91
N PRO A 25 -11.24 83.16 21.38
CA PRO A 25 -10.38 82.08 21.85
C PRO A 25 -10.99 81.30 23.00
N THR A 26 -12.02 81.84 23.67
CA THR A 26 -12.79 81.17 24.72
C THR A 26 -13.73 80.12 24.13
N LYS A 27 -14.50 80.46 23.09
CA LYS A 27 -15.41 79.52 22.42
C LYS A 27 -14.68 78.36 21.75
N ALA A 28 -13.51 78.61 21.17
CA ALA A 28 -12.69 77.55 20.57
C ALA A 28 -12.18 76.54 21.61
N VAL A 29 -11.87 76.99 22.84
CA VAL A 29 -11.49 76.11 23.95
C VAL A 29 -12.67 75.30 24.46
N PHE A 30 -13.83 75.93 24.58
CA PHE A 30 -15.05 75.27 25.03
C PHE A 30 -15.44 74.14 24.09
N THR A 31 -15.44 74.38 22.77
CA THR A 31 -15.70 73.32 21.77
C THR A 31 -14.67 72.19 21.82
N GLN A 32 -13.39 72.50 22.11
CA GLN A 32 -12.36 71.46 22.27
C GLN A 32 -12.57 70.63 23.54
N LEU A 33 -12.96 71.25 24.66
CA LEU A 33 -13.23 70.55 25.91
C LEU A 33 -14.55 69.76 25.86
N GLU A 34 -15.59 70.29 25.21
CA GLU A 34 -16.85 69.58 24.95
C GLU A 34 -16.61 68.32 24.10
N ALA A 35 -15.82 68.43 23.03
CA ALA A 35 -15.45 67.27 22.21
C ALA A 35 -14.65 66.20 23.00
N MET A 36 -13.91 66.58 24.05
CA MET A 36 -13.24 65.64 24.95
C MET A 36 -14.19 65.00 25.97
N GLU A 37 -15.26 65.69 26.36
CA GLU A 37 -16.30 65.14 27.24
C GLU A 37 -17.12 64.03 26.56
N GLU A 38 -17.17 64.02 25.23
CA GLU A 38 -17.80 62.94 24.47
C GLU A 38 -17.06 61.60 24.64
N HIS A 39 -15.78 61.63 25.04
CA HIS A 39 -14.99 60.44 25.34
C HIS A 39 -15.01 60.10 26.84
N GLU A 40 -15.18 58.82 27.21
CA GLU A 40 -15.30 58.39 28.60
C GLU A 40 -14.08 58.82 29.46
N LEU A 41 -12.86 58.59 28.95
CA LEU A 41 -11.65 59.04 29.62
C LEU A 41 -11.58 60.58 29.71
N GLY A 42 -11.88 61.30 28.64
CA GLY A 42 -11.79 62.76 28.62
C GLY A 42 -12.76 63.39 29.62
N LYS A 43 -14.00 62.87 29.71
CA LYS A 43 -14.96 63.26 30.74
C LYS A 43 -14.43 63.05 32.16
N LYS A 44 -13.93 61.83 32.47
CA LYS A 44 -13.38 61.48 33.79
C LYS A 44 -12.17 62.34 34.16
N LEU A 45 -11.29 62.62 33.19
CA LEU A 45 -10.13 63.49 33.40
C LEU A 45 -10.58 64.92 33.73
N LEU A 46 -11.51 65.47 32.98
CA LEU A 46 -12.04 66.82 33.21
C LEU A 46 -12.80 66.92 34.55
N ASP A 47 -13.57 65.89 34.94
CA ASP A 47 -14.20 65.80 36.27
C ASP A 47 -13.14 65.79 37.39
N THR A 48 -12.09 64.99 37.21
CA THR A 48 -10.99 64.89 38.18
C THR A 48 -10.25 66.22 38.30
N ILE A 49 -10.00 66.90 37.18
CA ILE A 49 -9.38 68.24 37.16
C ILE A 49 -10.28 69.25 37.88
N ALA A 50 -11.58 69.24 37.62
CA ALA A 50 -12.53 70.13 38.30
C ALA A 50 -12.52 69.95 39.82
N LEU A 51 -12.54 68.69 40.29
CA LEU A 51 -12.45 68.36 41.72
C LEU A 51 -11.14 68.85 42.34
N GLN A 52 -10.00 68.62 41.67
CA GLN A 52 -8.69 69.05 42.16
C GLN A 52 -8.59 70.59 42.22
N LEU A 53 -9.13 71.30 41.22
CA LEU A 53 -9.18 72.77 41.23
C LEU A 53 -10.07 73.32 42.34
N ASN A 54 -11.22 72.70 42.59
CA ASN A 54 -12.12 73.08 43.70
C ASN A 54 -11.47 72.85 45.07
N ASN A 55 -10.66 71.80 45.19
CA ASN A 55 -9.86 71.50 46.38
C ASN A 55 -8.58 72.35 46.50
N LYS A 56 -8.39 73.36 45.63
CA LYS A 56 -7.22 74.25 45.59
C LYS A 56 -5.89 73.53 45.37
N ALA A 57 -5.89 72.38 44.71
CA ALA A 57 -4.68 71.69 44.33
C ALA A 57 -3.82 72.59 43.41
N PRO A 58 -2.49 72.61 43.59
CA PRO A 58 -1.59 73.30 42.67
C PRO A 58 -1.74 72.76 41.24
N LEU A 59 -1.76 73.66 40.26
CA LEU A 59 -1.81 73.29 38.84
C LEU A 59 -0.62 72.43 38.41
N SER A 60 0.52 72.57 39.09
CA SER A 60 1.68 71.71 38.90
C SER A 60 1.38 70.25 39.22
N ASP A 61 0.50 69.97 40.17
CA ASP A 61 0.19 68.61 40.61
C ASP A 61 -0.82 67.96 39.65
N ILE A 62 -1.77 68.74 39.13
CA ILE A 62 -2.68 68.31 38.05
C ILE A 62 -1.88 68.01 36.78
N ALA A 63 -0.93 68.88 36.40
CA ALA A 63 -0.06 68.67 35.25
C ALA A 63 0.83 67.43 35.42
N LYS A 64 1.41 67.21 36.60
CA LYS A 64 2.18 65.99 36.91
C LYS A 64 1.32 64.73 36.82
N MET A 65 0.08 64.76 37.31
CA MET A 65 -0.84 63.63 37.22
C MET A 65 -1.14 63.26 35.76
N LEU A 66 -1.47 64.26 34.92
CA LEU A 66 -1.72 64.03 33.49
C LEU A 66 -0.46 63.50 32.78
N GLN A 67 0.70 64.06 33.10
CA GLN A 67 1.97 63.60 32.56
C GLN A 67 2.26 62.15 32.96
N GLN A 68 2.05 61.78 34.23
CA GLN A 68 2.21 60.41 34.72
C GLN A 68 1.25 59.44 34.05
N LEU A 69 -0.03 59.82 33.88
CA LEU A 69 -1.00 58.98 33.18
C LEU A 69 -0.60 58.74 31.72
N ARG A 70 -0.14 59.79 31.02
CA ARG A 70 0.36 59.69 29.65
C ARG A 70 1.60 58.80 29.57
N GLU A 71 2.55 58.99 30.47
CA GLU A 71 3.78 58.18 30.55
C GLU A 71 3.45 56.71 30.81
N ASN A 72 2.50 56.42 31.71
CA ASN A 72 2.01 55.06 31.95
C ASN A 72 1.38 54.44 30.69
N LEU A 73 0.55 55.17 29.95
CA LEU A 73 -0.02 54.66 28.69
C LEU A 73 1.05 54.40 27.62
N ILE A 74 2.08 55.24 27.56
CA ILE A 74 3.23 55.03 26.65
C ILE A 74 4.01 53.77 27.07
N LEU A 75 4.26 53.56 28.36
CA LEU A 75 4.91 52.36 28.87
C LEU A 75 4.07 51.11 28.57
N ASN A 76 2.76 51.16 28.82
CA ASN A 76 1.84 50.06 28.50
C ASN A 76 1.85 49.72 27.00
N GLN A 77 1.96 50.72 26.12
CA GLN A 77 2.10 50.49 24.68
C GLN A 77 3.43 49.81 24.35
N GLN A 78 4.55 50.25 24.95
CA GLN A 78 5.86 49.63 24.74
C GLN A 78 5.89 48.16 25.19
N GLU A 79 5.27 47.86 26.33
CA GLU A 79 5.13 46.49 26.81
C GLU A 79 4.25 45.65 25.87
N ALA A 80 3.15 46.21 25.37
CA ALA A 80 2.29 45.55 24.40
C ALA A 80 3.00 45.31 23.06
N ASP A 81 3.83 46.25 22.58
CA ASP A 81 4.62 46.11 21.36
C ASP A 81 5.64 44.98 21.49
N GLN A 82 6.33 44.90 22.64
CA GLN A 82 7.27 43.82 22.92
C GLN A 82 6.57 42.47 22.97
N LYS A 83 5.42 42.40 23.66
CA LYS A 83 4.62 41.19 23.72
C LYS A 83 4.12 40.78 22.33
N HIS A 84 3.57 41.70 21.55
CA HIS A 84 3.09 41.41 20.21
C HIS A 84 4.21 40.89 19.30
N ALA A 85 5.40 41.51 19.37
CA ALA A 85 6.56 41.01 18.62
C ALA A 85 6.96 39.58 19.04
N GLN A 86 6.85 39.24 20.32
CA GLN A 86 7.10 37.88 20.80
C GLN A 86 6.02 36.90 20.32
N ASP A 87 4.75 37.28 20.45
CA ASP A 87 3.60 36.47 20.01
C ASP A 87 3.68 36.19 18.50
N GLU A 88 4.11 37.15 17.67
CA GLU A 88 4.33 36.94 16.23
C GLU A 88 5.44 35.94 15.93
N VAL A 89 6.57 36.00 16.64
CA VAL A 89 7.67 35.03 16.49
C VAL A 89 7.22 33.62 16.89
N ASP A 90 6.46 33.51 17.98
CA ASP A 90 5.90 32.23 18.43
C ASP A 90 4.90 31.69 17.40
N CYS A 91 4.04 32.55 16.84
CA CYS A 91 3.11 32.23 15.76
C CYS A 91 3.83 31.69 14.51
N GLU A 92 4.83 32.41 14.01
CA GLU A 92 5.61 31.97 12.84
C GLU A 92 6.30 30.63 13.10
N THR A 93 6.86 30.44 14.30
CA THR A 93 7.59 29.23 14.68
C THR A 93 6.66 28.02 14.75
N GLU A 94 5.52 28.13 15.44
CA GLU A 94 4.55 27.04 15.58
C GLU A 94 3.90 26.68 14.24
N ILE A 95 3.49 27.67 13.45
CA ILE A 95 2.92 27.44 12.11
C ILE A 95 3.95 26.75 11.21
N TYR A 96 5.23 27.16 11.27
CA TYR A 96 6.30 26.50 10.54
C TYR A 96 6.48 25.03 10.98
N GLN A 97 6.43 24.74 12.28
CA GLN A 97 6.49 23.37 12.78
C GLN A 97 5.32 22.51 12.29
N TYR A 98 4.10 23.05 12.30
CA TYR A 98 2.94 22.36 11.73
C TYR A 98 3.10 22.08 10.24
N ASN A 99 3.56 23.07 9.45
CA ASN A 99 3.83 22.86 8.02
C ASN A 99 4.85 21.74 7.80
N ARG A 100 5.93 21.68 8.59
CA ARG A 100 6.89 20.58 8.50
C ARG A 100 6.29 19.22 8.81
N ARG A 101 5.40 19.13 9.81
CA ARG A 101 4.70 17.88 10.16
C ARG A 101 3.75 17.47 9.03
N ILE A 102 3.01 18.41 8.45
CA ILE A 102 2.14 18.21 7.29
C ILE A 102 2.94 17.69 6.09
N ASP A 103 4.07 18.32 5.76
CA ASP A 103 4.92 17.92 4.64
C ASP A 103 5.47 16.50 4.86
N TYR A 104 5.95 16.20 6.06
CA TYR A 104 6.47 14.87 6.41
C TYR A 104 5.39 13.80 6.31
N ALA A 105 4.24 14.02 6.93
CA ALA A 105 3.11 13.09 6.89
C ALA A 105 2.60 12.86 5.45
N SER A 106 2.54 13.92 4.64
CA SER A 106 2.13 13.83 3.23
C SER A 106 3.11 13.02 2.38
N ALA A 107 4.42 13.18 2.63
CA ALA A 107 5.46 12.38 1.98
C ALA A 107 5.35 10.90 2.37
N GLU A 108 5.22 10.60 3.67
CA GLU A 108 5.04 9.22 4.17
C GLU A 108 3.79 8.54 3.60
N ILE A 109 2.68 9.26 3.46
CA ILE A 109 1.45 8.74 2.81
C ILE A 109 1.73 8.37 1.35
N THR A 110 2.48 9.22 0.64
CA THR A 110 2.80 9.00 -0.78
C THR A 110 3.72 7.79 -0.97
N ASP A 111 4.77 7.71 -0.16
CA ASP A 111 5.74 6.61 -0.17
C ASP A 111 5.05 5.30 0.21
N SER A 112 4.32 5.28 1.33
CA SER A 112 3.56 4.10 1.78
C SER A 112 2.53 3.66 0.74
N THR A 113 1.88 4.58 0.03
CA THR A 113 0.92 4.23 -1.04
C THR A 113 1.61 3.53 -2.21
N THR A 114 2.79 3.99 -2.61
CA THR A 114 3.56 3.36 -3.70
C THR A 114 4.07 1.98 -3.30
N GLU A 115 4.54 1.84 -2.05
CA GLU A 115 4.98 0.55 -1.53
C GLU A 115 3.81 -0.44 -1.37
N ILE A 116 2.65 -0.01 -0.87
CA ILE A 116 1.43 -0.82 -0.77
C ILE A 116 1.06 -1.38 -2.14
N ALA A 117 1.06 -0.55 -3.20
CA ALA A 117 0.72 -1.00 -4.55
C ALA A 117 1.71 -2.07 -5.05
N THR A 118 3.01 -1.85 -4.81
CA THR A 118 4.07 -2.80 -5.19
C THR A 118 3.94 -4.12 -4.45
N LEU A 119 3.76 -4.08 -3.12
CA LEU A 119 3.62 -5.25 -2.28
C LEU A 119 2.34 -6.02 -2.58
N THR A 120 1.23 -5.32 -2.85
CA THR A 120 -0.04 -5.97 -3.24
C THR A 120 0.14 -6.78 -4.51
N SER A 121 0.77 -6.21 -5.55
CA SER A 121 1.04 -6.93 -6.80
C SER A 121 1.97 -8.14 -6.58
N LYS A 122 2.99 -8.02 -5.73
CA LYS A 122 3.88 -9.15 -5.39
C LYS A 122 3.15 -10.27 -4.64
N VAL A 123 2.30 -9.91 -3.68
CA VAL A 123 1.46 -10.87 -2.92
C VAL A 123 0.56 -11.65 -3.88
N GLU A 124 -0.12 -10.96 -4.80
CA GLU A 124 -0.97 -11.62 -5.81
C GLU A 124 -0.17 -12.57 -6.72
N GLN A 125 0.99 -12.13 -7.21
CA GLN A 125 1.87 -12.95 -8.05
C GLN A 125 2.38 -14.19 -7.30
N LEU A 126 2.84 -14.03 -6.06
CA LEU A 126 3.34 -15.14 -5.24
C LEU A 126 2.22 -16.11 -4.87
N ALA A 127 1.02 -15.62 -4.56
CA ALA A 127 -0.13 -16.47 -4.29
C ALA A 127 -0.50 -17.33 -5.51
N GLN A 128 -0.52 -16.73 -6.71
CA GLN A 128 -0.77 -17.47 -7.95
C GLN A 128 0.36 -18.47 -8.26
N ASP A 129 1.61 -18.09 -8.02
CA ASP A 129 2.77 -18.96 -8.23
C ASP A 129 2.76 -20.18 -7.30
N VAL A 130 2.39 -19.99 -6.02
CA VAL A 130 2.18 -21.09 -5.06
C VAL A 130 1.09 -22.04 -5.53
N ASP A 131 -0.04 -21.51 -5.99
CA ASP A 131 -1.16 -22.32 -6.49
C ASP A 131 -0.79 -23.13 -7.74
N ASN A 132 -0.12 -22.49 -8.70
CA ASN A 132 0.40 -23.16 -9.89
C ASN A 132 1.37 -24.30 -9.55
N LYS A 133 2.25 -24.08 -8.57
CA LYS A 133 3.18 -25.13 -8.10
C LYS A 133 2.47 -26.28 -7.40
N LYS A 134 1.38 -26.01 -6.65
CA LYS A 134 0.53 -27.06 -6.06
C LYS A 134 -0.10 -27.93 -7.15
N ILE A 135 -0.67 -27.30 -8.18
CA ILE A 135 -1.25 -28.01 -9.33
C ILE A 135 -0.19 -28.88 -10.03
N GLN A 136 1.02 -28.35 -10.26
CA GLN A 136 2.09 -29.11 -10.88
C GLN A 136 2.53 -30.33 -10.05
N LEU A 137 2.60 -30.18 -8.72
CA LEU A 137 2.90 -31.29 -7.81
C LEU A 137 1.80 -32.36 -7.86
N ASP A 138 0.53 -31.95 -7.92
CA ASP A 138 -0.60 -32.90 -8.03
C ASP A 138 -0.56 -33.67 -9.35
N ILE A 139 -0.24 -33.00 -10.46
CA ILE A 139 -0.06 -33.65 -11.77
C ILE A 139 1.10 -34.65 -11.73
N LEU A 140 2.24 -34.30 -11.10
CA LEU A 140 3.36 -35.22 -10.97
C LEU A 140 3.01 -36.46 -10.13
N ASN A 141 2.27 -36.29 -9.03
CA ASN A 141 1.82 -37.41 -8.21
C ASN A 141 0.82 -38.32 -8.97
N GLU A 142 -0.05 -37.74 -9.80
CA GLU A 142 -0.96 -38.51 -10.65
C GLU A 142 -0.19 -39.27 -11.74
N GLN A 143 0.79 -38.63 -12.39
CA GLN A 143 1.66 -39.26 -13.37
C GLN A 143 2.45 -40.42 -12.76
N GLU A 144 3.03 -40.24 -11.56
CA GLU A 144 3.72 -41.31 -10.82
C GLU A 144 2.80 -42.52 -10.61
N THR A 145 1.57 -42.27 -10.18
CA THR A 145 0.57 -43.31 -9.94
C THR A 145 0.23 -44.06 -11.23
N GLN A 146 -0.09 -43.33 -12.30
CA GLN A 146 -0.43 -43.92 -13.60
C GLN A 146 0.72 -44.74 -14.18
N LEU A 147 1.95 -44.24 -14.11
CA LEU A 147 3.15 -44.94 -14.58
C LEU A 147 3.41 -46.21 -13.77
N THR A 148 3.22 -46.16 -12.44
CA THR A 148 3.38 -47.32 -11.56
C THR A 148 2.36 -48.42 -11.90
N GLU A 149 1.09 -48.04 -12.07
CA GLU A 149 0.02 -48.96 -12.47
C GLU A 149 0.27 -49.56 -13.86
N GLN A 150 0.66 -48.72 -14.83
CA GLN A 150 0.97 -49.18 -16.18
C GLN A 150 2.15 -50.16 -16.16
N ARG A 151 3.23 -49.84 -15.44
CA ARG A 151 4.40 -50.72 -15.32
C ARG A 151 4.03 -52.06 -14.69
N ALA A 152 3.19 -52.07 -13.67
CA ALA A 152 2.71 -53.30 -13.05
C ALA A 152 1.93 -54.18 -14.04
N ASN A 153 1.04 -53.59 -14.83
CA ASN A 153 0.29 -54.31 -15.86
C ASN A 153 1.20 -54.87 -16.97
N ASP A 154 2.12 -54.03 -17.48
CA ASP A 154 3.07 -54.42 -18.52
C ASP A 154 3.99 -55.56 -18.05
N ALA A 155 4.44 -55.52 -16.79
CA ALA A 155 5.25 -56.59 -16.18
C ALA A 155 4.46 -57.90 -16.06
N ASP A 156 3.21 -57.84 -15.58
CA ASP A 156 2.33 -59.02 -15.49
C ASP A 156 2.06 -59.64 -16.86
N ASP A 157 1.86 -58.83 -17.89
CA ASP A 157 1.62 -59.30 -19.26
C ASP A 157 2.89 -59.90 -19.87
N PHE A 158 4.07 -59.34 -19.60
CA PHE A 158 5.34 -59.95 -19.98
C PHE A 158 5.53 -61.32 -19.31
N ILE A 159 5.26 -61.45 -18.01
CA ILE A 159 5.39 -62.72 -17.28
C ILE A 159 4.47 -63.80 -17.88
N LYS A 160 3.22 -63.45 -18.22
CA LYS A 160 2.30 -64.38 -18.89
C LYS A 160 2.84 -64.79 -20.26
N PHE A 161 3.27 -63.82 -21.07
CA PHE A 161 3.83 -64.08 -22.41
C PHE A 161 5.06 -64.99 -22.34
N GLU A 162 5.97 -64.73 -21.40
CA GLU A 162 7.17 -65.54 -21.16
C GLU A 162 6.78 -66.98 -20.83
N HIS A 163 5.90 -67.18 -19.84
CA HIS A 163 5.47 -68.51 -19.42
C HIS A 163 4.73 -69.28 -20.52
N GLU A 164 3.81 -68.62 -21.24
CA GLU A 164 3.08 -69.24 -22.35
C GLU A 164 4.03 -69.64 -23.49
N THR A 165 5.00 -68.78 -23.82
CA THR A 165 5.97 -69.04 -24.89
C THR A 165 6.91 -70.18 -24.53
N GLU A 166 7.40 -70.23 -23.28
CA GLU A 166 8.22 -71.35 -22.79
C GLU A 166 7.46 -72.68 -22.84
N ASN A 167 6.21 -72.70 -22.39
CA ASN A 167 5.36 -73.89 -22.46
C ASN A 167 5.15 -74.37 -23.91
N VAL A 168 5.01 -73.44 -24.87
CA VAL A 168 4.88 -73.79 -26.29
C VAL A 168 6.18 -74.34 -26.86
N ILE A 169 7.33 -73.75 -26.52
CA ILE A 169 8.65 -74.24 -26.92
C ILE A 169 8.86 -75.67 -26.40
N GLU A 170 8.61 -75.91 -25.10
CA GLU A 170 8.72 -77.25 -24.51
C GLU A 170 7.78 -78.26 -25.19
N ALA A 171 6.54 -77.87 -25.48
CA ALA A 171 5.59 -78.73 -26.20
C ALA A 171 6.08 -79.06 -27.62
N ILE A 172 6.65 -78.08 -28.34
CA ILE A 172 7.24 -78.30 -29.67
C ILE A 172 8.41 -79.25 -29.59
N GLU A 173 9.31 -79.12 -28.61
CA GLU A 173 10.44 -80.03 -28.40
C GLU A 173 10.00 -81.47 -28.12
N VAL A 174 8.97 -81.64 -27.28
CA VAL A 174 8.39 -82.97 -27.00
C VAL A 174 7.78 -83.58 -28.26
N ILE A 175 7.04 -82.79 -29.05
CA ILE A 175 6.45 -83.23 -30.32
C ILE A 175 7.56 -83.58 -31.32
N PHE A 176 8.56 -82.70 -31.48
CA PHE A 176 9.69 -82.90 -32.37
C PHE A 176 10.43 -84.20 -32.04
N THR A 177 10.75 -84.42 -30.77
CA THR A 177 11.41 -85.64 -30.28
C THR A 177 10.59 -86.89 -30.64
N LYS A 178 9.28 -86.88 -30.38
CA LYS A 178 8.40 -88.00 -30.69
C LYS A 178 8.26 -88.25 -32.19
N LEU A 179 8.10 -87.20 -32.99
CA LEU A 179 7.99 -87.32 -34.45
C LEU A 179 9.30 -87.80 -35.10
N SER A 180 10.45 -87.37 -34.59
CA SER A 180 11.78 -87.80 -35.09
C SER A 180 12.06 -89.30 -34.85
N SER A 181 11.38 -89.90 -33.87
CA SER A 181 11.50 -91.33 -33.54
C SER A 181 10.68 -92.26 -34.45
N ILE A 182 9.81 -91.70 -35.31
CA ILE A 182 8.95 -92.47 -36.21
C ILE A 182 9.76 -92.97 -37.41
N GLN A 183 9.67 -94.27 -37.70
CA GLN A 183 10.16 -94.84 -38.96
C GLN A 183 9.02 -94.90 -39.98
N PRO A 184 9.06 -94.09 -41.06
CA PRO A 184 8.00 -94.05 -42.06
C PRO A 184 8.09 -95.31 -42.93
N GLU A 185 7.27 -96.33 -42.66
CA GLU A 185 6.94 -97.48 -43.54
C GLU A 185 6.13 -98.58 -42.79
N GLN A 186 5.07 -98.23 -42.05
CA GLN A 186 4.08 -99.20 -41.58
C GLN A 186 2.76 -99.09 -42.36
N GLU A 187 2.20 -100.24 -42.73
CA GLU A 187 1.03 -100.36 -43.62
C GLU A 187 -0.15 -99.46 -43.20
N VAL A 188 -0.52 -98.58 -44.13
CA VAL A 188 -1.48 -97.47 -44.00
C VAL A 188 -2.90 -97.89 -43.59
N VAL A 189 -3.24 -99.18 -43.65
CA VAL A 189 -4.63 -99.68 -43.56
C VAL A 189 -5.09 -99.96 -42.12
N GLN A 190 -4.18 -100.25 -41.17
CA GLN A 190 -4.57 -100.47 -39.75
C GLN A 190 -4.60 -99.19 -38.90
N ILE A 191 -4.06 -98.08 -39.43
CA ILE A 191 -3.84 -96.83 -38.68
C ILE A 191 -5.11 -95.96 -38.68
N LEU A 192 -5.87 -95.93 -39.77
CA LEU A 192 -7.12 -95.16 -39.90
C LEU A 192 -8.25 -95.68 -38.98
N THR A 193 -8.26 -96.98 -38.66
CA THR A 193 -9.23 -97.58 -37.72
C THR A 193 -8.88 -97.32 -36.25
N GLN A 194 -7.61 -97.12 -35.91
CA GLN A 194 -7.19 -96.70 -34.57
C GLN A 194 -7.44 -95.20 -34.32
N LEU A 195 -7.41 -94.37 -35.36
CA LEU A 195 -7.74 -92.93 -35.31
C LEU A 195 -9.16 -92.64 -34.77
N ASN A 196 -10.10 -93.57 -34.94
CA ASN A 196 -11.46 -93.47 -34.41
C ASN A 196 -11.60 -93.99 -32.95
N GLN A 197 -10.58 -94.68 -32.43
CA GLN A 197 -10.57 -95.24 -31.06
C GLN A 197 -9.78 -94.37 -30.07
N ILE A 198 -8.86 -93.54 -30.57
CA ILE A 198 -8.20 -92.51 -29.77
C ILE A 198 -9.15 -91.32 -29.70
N GLY A 199 -10.09 -91.39 -28.75
CA GLY A 199 -10.88 -90.23 -28.35
C GLY A 199 -9.99 -89.04 -27.96
N ALA A 200 -10.62 -87.86 -27.89
CA ALA A 200 -10.08 -86.50 -27.78
C ALA A 200 -8.97 -86.18 -26.73
N SER A 201 -8.33 -87.16 -26.10
CA SER A 201 -7.58 -86.99 -24.85
C SER A 201 -6.06 -87.10 -24.96
N ASN A 202 -5.46 -87.30 -26.15
CA ASN A 202 -4.00 -87.23 -26.31
C ASN A 202 -3.58 -86.73 -27.71
N PRO A 203 -3.52 -85.41 -27.95
CA PRO A 203 -3.21 -84.84 -29.26
C PRO A 203 -1.83 -85.23 -29.80
N ILE A 204 -0.86 -85.53 -28.91
CA ILE A 204 0.48 -85.97 -29.30
C ILE A 204 0.45 -87.39 -29.90
N LEU A 205 -0.35 -88.30 -29.35
CA LEU A 205 -0.50 -89.65 -29.93
C LEU A 205 -1.23 -89.62 -31.27
N ALA A 206 -2.24 -88.76 -31.41
CA ALA A 206 -2.92 -88.54 -32.68
C ALA A 206 -1.95 -88.00 -33.75
N LEU A 207 -1.10 -87.03 -33.39
CA LEU A 207 -0.04 -86.51 -34.25
C LEU A 207 0.97 -87.59 -34.66
N MET A 208 1.39 -88.46 -33.72
CA MET A 208 2.30 -89.57 -34.03
C MET A 208 1.70 -90.56 -35.03
N GLN A 209 0.42 -90.91 -34.88
CA GLN A 209 -0.26 -91.82 -35.82
C GLN A 209 -0.40 -91.21 -37.21
N VAL A 210 -0.79 -89.93 -37.31
CA VAL A 210 -0.86 -89.24 -38.61
C VAL A 210 0.52 -89.15 -39.26
N ALA A 211 1.55 -88.79 -38.49
CA ALA A 211 2.91 -88.70 -38.98
C ALA A 211 3.52 -90.03 -39.46
N SER A 212 3.09 -91.17 -38.90
CA SER A 212 3.49 -92.51 -39.36
C SER A 212 2.98 -92.86 -40.78
N THR A 213 2.01 -92.10 -41.30
CA THR A 213 1.49 -92.25 -42.68
C THR A 213 2.20 -91.35 -43.68
N PHE A 214 3.09 -90.44 -43.23
CA PHE A 214 3.81 -89.53 -44.10
C PHE A 214 4.98 -90.21 -44.81
N SER A 215 5.31 -89.72 -46.01
CA SER A 215 6.59 -90.07 -46.61
C SER A 215 7.75 -89.49 -45.78
N LYS A 216 8.94 -90.09 -45.90
CA LYS A 216 10.14 -89.60 -45.23
C LYS A 216 10.42 -88.12 -45.49
N ASP A 217 10.22 -87.66 -46.72
CA ASP A 217 10.42 -86.25 -47.09
C ASP A 217 9.38 -85.32 -46.46
N GLN A 218 8.12 -85.76 -46.37
CA GLN A 218 7.05 -85.00 -45.72
C GLN A 218 7.27 -84.89 -44.21
N LEU A 219 7.66 -85.99 -43.55
CA LEU A 219 7.99 -86.00 -42.13
C LEU A 219 9.19 -85.08 -41.81
N ASN A 220 10.25 -85.16 -42.62
CA ASN A 220 11.42 -84.28 -42.50
C ASN A 220 11.04 -82.80 -42.68
N ASN A 221 10.14 -82.48 -43.62
CA ASN A 221 9.66 -81.10 -43.80
C ASN A 221 8.89 -80.59 -42.57
N VAL A 222 8.05 -81.43 -41.95
CA VAL A 222 7.33 -81.06 -40.71
C VAL A 222 8.31 -80.87 -39.55
N LEU A 223 9.30 -81.75 -39.40
CA LEU A 223 10.34 -81.61 -38.38
C LEU A 223 11.14 -80.32 -38.58
N ASN A 224 11.55 -80.01 -39.81
CA ASN A 224 12.26 -78.76 -40.12
C ASN A 224 11.42 -77.53 -39.75
N LYS A 225 10.12 -77.52 -40.10
CA LYS A 225 9.21 -76.43 -39.75
C LYS A 225 9.01 -76.29 -38.24
N LEU A 226 8.90 -77.39 -37.49
CA LEU A 226 8.81 -77.35 -36.03
C LEU A 226 10.09 -76.79 -35.41
N SER A 227 11.26 -77.17 -35.93
CA SER A 227 12.55 -76.61 -35.51
C SER A 227 12.67 -75.12 -35.82
N GLU A 228 12.23 -74.68 -37.01
CA GLU A 228 12.17 -73.26 -37.39
C GLU A 228 11.25 -72.46 -36.45
N VAL A 229 10.07 -73.01 -36.11
CA VAL A 229 9.13 -72.38 -35.18
C VAL A 229 9.71 -72.30 -33.77
N SER A 230 10.33 -73.38 -33.26
CA SER A 230 11.00 -73.37 -31.94
C SER A 230 12.06 -72.29 -31.87
N ALA A 231 12.97 -72.26 -32.84
CA ALA A 231 14.04 -71.26 -32.90
C ALA A 231 13.49 -69.82 -33.01
N SER A 232 12.41 -69.64 -33.78
CA SER A 232 11.75 -68.33 -33.88
C SER A 232 11.09 -67.90 -32.56
N LEU A 233 10.50 -68.82 -31.81
CA LEU A 233 9.89 -68.53 -30.51
C LEU A 233 10.97 -68.25 -29.45
N GLU A 234 12.06 -69.02 -29.44
CA GLU A 234 13.22 -68.76 -28.58
C GLU A 234 13.82 -67.38 -28.83
N GLN A 235 13.98 -66.99 -30.11
CA GLN A 235 14.45 -65.66 -30.46
C GLN A 235 13.46 -64.58 -30.03
N SER A 236 12.16 -64.77 -30.27
CA SER A 236 11.12 -63.83 -29.84
C SER A 236 11.10 -63.65 -28.32
N LEU A 237 11.30 -64.74 -27.57
CA LEU A 237 11.39 -64.71 -26.11
C LEU A 237 12.66 -63.98 -25.63
N HIS A 238 13.80 -64.22 -26.30
CA HIS A 238 15.04 -63.51 -26.01
C HIS A 238 14.90 -61.99 -26.25
N ASP A 239 14.32 -61.61 -27.38
CA ASP A 239 14.09 -60.20 -27.72
C ASP A 239 13.10 -59.54 -26.74
N ALA A 240 12.03 -60.24 -26.36
CA ALA A 240 11.09 -59.77 -25.36
C ALA A 240 11.75 -59.55 -23.99
N ARG A 241 12.61 -60.48 -23.53
CA ARG A 241 13.39 -60.32 -22.29
C ARG A 241 14.29 -59.09 -22.32
N GLN A 242 14.97 -58.82 -23.45
CA GLN A 242 15.78 -57.61 -23.59
C GLN A 242 14.93 -56.34 -23.57
N SER A 243 13.78 -56.37 -24.24
CA SER A 243 12.83 -55.26 -24.24
C SER A 243 12.28 -54.99 -22.84
N GLU A 244 11.97 -56.02 -22.07
CA GLU A 244 11.49 -55.93 -20.69
C GLU A 244 12.55 -55.31 -19.75
N ILE A 245 13.80 -55.76 -19.86
CA ILE A 245 14.91 -55.16 -19.09
C ILE A 245 15.04 -53.66 -19.41
N GLN A 246 14.96 -53.30 -20.70
CA GLN A 246 15.06 -51.91 -21.12
C GLN A 246 13.86 -51.08 -20.61
N ALA A 247 12.64 -51.62 -20.70
CA ALA A 247 11.43 -50.97 -20.18
C ALA A 247 11.52 -50.73 -18.67
N GLN A 248 12.05 -51.69 -17.90
CA GLN A 248 12.28 -51.54 -16.47
C GLN A 248 13.30 -50.44 -16.16
N LEU A 249 14.42 -50.39 -16.90
CA LEU A 249 15.43 -49.35 -16.72
C LEU A 249 14.90 -47.95 -17.07
N ASP A 250 14.09 -47.84 -18.12
CA ASP A 250 13.50 -46.56 -18.52
C ASP A 250 12.43 -46.08 -17.54
N TYR A 251 11.64 -47.02 -16.99
CA TYR A 251 10.74 -46.73 -15.87
C TYR A 251 11.48 -46.22 -14.64
N GLU A 252 12.53 -46.91 -14.19
CA GLU A 252 13.33 -46.50 -13.03
C GLU A 252 13.95 -45.10 -13.21
N ARG A 253 14.42 -44.79 -14.42
CA ARG A 253 14.93 -43.45 -14.76
C ARG A 253 13.84 -42.39 -14.65
N LEU A 254 12.67 -42.66 -15.22
CA LEU A 254 11.55 -41.72 -15.19
C LEU A 254 11.06 -41.47 -13.76
N MET A 255 11.03 -42.50 -12.92
CA MET A 255 10.67 -42.37 -11.50
C MET A 255 11.67 -41.48 -10.74
N VAL A 256 12.97 -41.63 -10.99
CA VAL A 256 14.00 -40.75 -10.41
C VAL A 256 13.84 -39.30 -10.89
N GLU A 257 13.50 -39.10 -12.17
CA GLU A 257 13.25 -37.76 -12.70
C GLU A 257 12.01 -37.11 -12.07
N ILE A 258 10.91 -37.84 -11.92
CA ILE A 258 9.68 -37.37 -11.25
C ILE A 258 9.98 -36.98 -9.80
N GLU A 259 10.70 -37.82 -9.05
CA GLU A 259 11.09 -37.50 -7.67
C GLU A 259 11.92 -36.21 -7.62
N SER A 260 12.94 -36.09 -8.48
CA SER A 260 13.79 -34.90 -8.49
C SER A 260 13.01 -33.63 -8.83
N GLN A 261 12.08 -33.69 -9.79
CA GLN A 261 11.21 -32.57 -10.13
C GLN A 261 10.26 -32.23 -8.97
N ARG A 262 9.72 -33.24 -8.28
CA ARG A 262 8.85 -33.08 -7.12
C ARG A 262 9.58 -32.39 -5.96
N GLU A 263 10.78 -32.85 -5.61
CA GLU A 263 11.61 -32.21 -4.58
C GLU A 263 11.90 -30.75 -4.93
N SER A 264 12.32 -30.48 -6.17
CA SER A 264 12.59 -29.13 -6.65
C SER A 264 11.35 -28.22 -6.58
N LEU A 265 10.19 -28.71 -7.03
CA LEU A 265 8.94 -27.94 -7.00
C LEU A 265 8.43 -27.74 -5.58
N SER A 266 8.57 -28.73 -4.70
CA SER A 266 8.18 -28.61 -3.30
C SER A 266 9.03 -27.56 -2.59
N SER A 267 10.36 -27.60 -2.76
CA SER A 267 11.26 -26.58 -2.21
C SER A 267 10.93 -25.19 -2.75
N ALA A 268 10.73 -25.07 -4.07
CA ALA A 268 10.39 -23.79 -4.69
C ALA A 268 9.03 -23.26 -4.22
N ARG A 269 8.05 -24.13 -3.95
CA ARG A 269 6.75 -23.76 -3.39
C ARG A 269 6.91 -23.23 -1.96
N GLU A 270 7.66 -23.93 -1.12
CA GLU A 270 7.90 -23.51 0.27
C GLU A 270 8.66 -22.18 0.35
N ASP A 271 9.58 -21.93 -0.57
CA ASP A 271 10.26 -20.64 -0.68
C ASP A 271 9.28 -19.53 -1.11
N SER A 272 8.42 -19.78 -2.12
CA SER A 272 7.37 -18.84 -2.51
C SER A 272 6.35 -18.58 -1.39
N GLU A 273 5.96 -19.60 -0.60
CA GLU A 273 5.05 -19.45 0.56
C GLU A 273 5.69 -18.61 1.68
N ARG A 274 6.99 -18.79 1.93
CA ARG A 274 7.74 -17.94 2.88
C ARG A 274 7.78 -16.49 2.40
N GLN A 275 8.13 -16.26 1.14
CA GLN A 275 8.14 -14.92 0.56
C GLN A 275 6.76 -14.27 0.56
N LEU A 276 5.71 -15.04 0.29
CA LEU A 276 4.32 -14.56 0.33
C LEU A 276 4.00 -14.00 1.71
N LYS A 277 4.26 -14.79 2.76
CA LYS A 277 4.02 -14.39 4.15
C LYS A 277 4.81 -13.14 4.55
N ASP A 278 6.09 -13.07 4.18
CA ASP A 278 6.94 -11.91 4.48
C ASP A 278 6.41 -10.64 3.79
N ASN A 279 5.96 -10.76 2.53
CA ASN A 279 5.38 -9.63 1.78
C ASN A 279 3.99 -9.23 2.32
N GLU A 280 3.17 -10.18 2.77
CA GLU A 280 1.88 -9.88 3.43
C GLU A 280 2.09 -9.11 4.74
N GLN A 281 3.09 -9.50 5.55
CA GLN A 281 3.44 -8.77 6.77
C GLN A 281 3.98 -7.36 6.47
N ALA A 282 4.84 -7.23 5.47
CA ALA A 282 5.33 -5.92 5.03
C ALA A 282 4.18 -5.04 4.51
N LEU A 283 3.22 -5.62 3.78
CA LEU A 283 2.05 -4.92 3.27
C LEU A 283 1.17 -4.39 4.41
N ASP A 284 0.92 -5.21 5.43
CA ASP A 284 0.16 -4.80 6.61
C ASP A 284 0.85 -3.66 7.37
N LEU A 285 2.18 -3.75 7.55
CA LEU A 285 2.97 -2.69 8.17
C LEU A 285 2.87 -1.38 7.38
N GLN A 286 2.95 -1.43 6.04
CA GLN A 286 2.83 -0.22 5.22
C GLN A 286 1.42 0.38 5.24
N LYS A 287 0.38 -0.46 5.30
CA LYS A 287 -1.00 0.00 5.49
C LYS A 287 -1.15 0.75 6.81
N LYS A 288 -0.61 0.19 7.89
CA LYS A 288 -0.62 0.84 9.21
C LYS A 288 0.17 2.14 9.22
N ARG A 289 1.37 2.18 8.63
CA ARG A 289 2.16 3.42 8.51
C ARG A 289 1.40 4.52 7.78
N LYS A 290 0.70 4.18 6.69
CA LYS A 290 -0.15 5.12 5.96
C LYS A 290 -1.30 5.64 6.81
N GLU A 291 -1.94 4.78 7.61
CA GLU A 291 -3.00 5.16 8.53
C GLU A 291 -2.47 6.14 9.60
N ASP A 292 -1.39 5.77 10.30
CA ASP A 292 -0.75 6.62 11.32
C ASP A 292 -0.33 7.99 10.73
N ALA A 293 0.22 8.02 9.52
CA ALA A 293 0.59 9.25 8.83
C ALA A 293 -0.63 10.08 8.40
N THR A 294 -1.76 9.44 8.05
CA THR A 294 -3.02 10.12 7.73
C THR A 294 -3.60 10.80 8.97
N ASP A 295 -3.55 10.13 10.12
CA ASP A 295 -4.00 10.71 11.39
C ASP A 295 -3.13 11.90 11.81
N GLU A 296 -1.80 11.78 11.68
CA GLU A 296 -0.87 12.87 11.95
C GLU A 296 -1.08 14.06 11.00
N LEU A 297 -1.34 13.82 9.70
CA LEU A 297 -1.65 14.86 8.74
C LEU A 297 -2.91 15.64 9.16
N ASN A 298 -3.97 14.93 9.54
CA ASN A 298 -5.22 15.55 10.01
C ASN A 298 -5.02 16.35 11.30
N ALA A 299 -4.30 15.77 12.27
CA ALA A 299 -4.00 16.42 13.54
C ALA A 299 -3.14 17.69 13.35
N ALA A 300 -2.10 17.61 12.51
CA ALA A 300 -1.23 18.76 12.23
C ALA A 300 -1.97 19.85 11.44
N THR A 301 -2.83 19.48 10.50
CA THR A 301 -3.66 20.44 9.74
C THR A 301 -4.63 21.17 10.65
N SER A 302 -5.38 20.44 11.48
CA SER A 302 -6.32 21.04 12.43
C SER A 302 -5.61 21.90 13.49
N GLY A 303 -4.48 21.44 14.01
CA GLY A 303 -3.67 22.20 14.96
C GLY A 303 -3.11 23.50 14.36
N LYS A 304 -2.71 23.47 13.09
CA LYS A 304 -2.31 24.66 12.34
C LYS A 304 -3.44 25.67 12.23
N GLU A 305 -4.62 25.24 11.78
CA GLU A 305 -5.79 26.12 11.61
C GLU A 305 -6.18 26.77 12.95
N GLN A 306 -6.17 26.00 14.04
CA GLN A 306 -6.41 26.55 15.38
C GLN A 306 -5.36 27.61 15.74
N LYS A 307 -4.07 27.32 15.52
CA LYS A 307 -2.99 28.24 15.85
C LYS A 307 -3.05 29.52 15.01
N GLU A 308 -3.36 29.42 13.72
CA GLU A 308 -3.59 30.57 12.84
C GLU A 308 -4.73 31.44 13.37
N GLY A 309 -5.84 30.83 13.80
CA GLY A 309 -6.95 31.55 14.44
C GLY A 309 -6.57 32.25 15.75
N GLU A 310 -5.76 31.62 16.60
CA GLU A 310 -5.23 32.23 17.83
C GLU A 310 -4.36 33.46 17.51
N CYS A 311 -3.46 33.33 16.54
CA CYS A 311 -2.57 34.40 16.09
C CYS A 311 -3.35 35.60 15.52
N ASP A 312 -4.36 35.34 14.70
CA ASP A 312 -5.22 36.40 14.16
C ASP A 312 -6.05 37.09 15.26
N GLY A 313 -6.47 36.34 16.28
CA GLY A 313 -7.08 36.89 17.49
C GLY A 313 -6.15 37.85 18.23
N TRP A 314 -4.90 37.45 18.46
CA TRP A 314 -3.89 38.30 19.11
C TRP A 314 -3.58 39.56 18.31
N ARG A 315 -3.43 39.45 16.98
CA ARG A 315 -3.22 40.60 16.08
C ARG A 315 -4.37 41.60 16.15
N THR A 316 -5.60 41.09 16.09
CA THR A 316 -6.81 41.92 16.14
C THR A 316 -6.92 42.64 17.48
N GLN A 317 -6.68 41.94 18.59
CA GLN A 317 -6.69 42.53 19.91
C GLN A 317 -5.60 43.59 20.08
N TYR A 318 -4.37 43.29 19.67
CA TYR A 318 -3.26 44.25 19.73
C TYR A 318 -3.56 45.52 18.93
N ALA A 319 -4.13 45.40 17.73
CA ALA A 319 -4.50 46.54 16.90
C ALA A 319 -5.57 47.42 17.59
N ALA A 320 -6.63 46.81 18.12
CA ALA A 320 -7.70 47.50 18.82
C ALA A 320 -7.20 48.21 20.10
N ASP A 321 -6.41 47.51 20.93
CA ASP A 321 -5.85 48.07 22.17
C ASP A 321 -4.87 49.21 21.87
N THR A 322 -4.09 49.09 20.79
CA THR A 322 -3.16 50.13 20.35
C THR A 322 -3.90 51.38 19.87
N GLU A 323 -4.96 51.22 19.07
CA GLU A 323 -5.79 52.35 18.64
C GLU A 323 -6.42 53.05 19.85
N HIS A 324 -6.99 52.30 20.78
CA HIS A 324 -7.59 52.84 22.00
C HIS A 324 -6.56 53.63 22.83
N ARG A 325 -5.39 53.03 23.12
CA ARG A 325 -4.32 53.71 23.88
C ARG A 325 -3.84 54.99 23.17
N GLN A 326 -3.74 54.99 21.84
CA GLN A 326 -3.36 56.18 21.08
C GLN A 326 -4.40 57.30 21.18
N GLN A 327 -5.69 56.96 21.16
CA GLN A 327 -6.77 57.92 21.39
C GLN A 327 -6.68 58.52 22.80
N GLU A 328 -6.48 57.69 23.82
CA GLU A 328 -6.31 58.13 25.22
C GLU A 328 -5.10 59.06 25.40
N ILE A 329 -3.95 58.70 24.83
CA ILE A 329 -2.74 59.53 24.84
C ILE A 329 -3.00 60.88 24.16
N SER A 330 -3.73 60.90 23.05
CA SER A 330 -4.09 62.12 22.32
C SER A 330 -4.97 63.04 23.17
N ILE A 331 -5.99 62.49 23.84
CA ILE A 331 -6.89 63.25 24.73
C ILE A 331 -6.08 63.88 25.88
N ILE A 332 -5.23 63.11 26.55
CA ILE A 332 -4.42 63.62 27.65
C ILE A 332 -3.50 64.75 27.17
N ARG A 333 -2.84 64.60 26.02
CA ARG A 333 -1.98 65.64 25.44
C ARG A 333 -2.74 66.94 25.15
N GLN A 334 -3.95 66.83 24.59
CA GLN A 334 -4.75 68.02 24.31
C GLN A 334 -5.21 68.71 25.60
N ILE A 335 -5.58 67.97 26.65
CA ILE A 335 -5.91 68.54 27.96
C ILE A 335 -4.68 69.23 28.59
N GLU A 336 -3.50 68.61 28.53
CA GLU A 336 -2.24 69.19 29.00
C GLU A 336 -1.95 70.53 28.29
N GLU A 337 -2.08 70.57 26.96
CA GLU A 337 -1.83 71.77 26.16
C GLU A 337 -2.81 72.91 26.50
N ILE A 338 -4.10 72.60 26.63
CA ILE A 338 -5.13 73.58 26.98
C ILE A 338 -4.90 74.13 28.40
N LEU A 339 -4.55 73.27 29.37
CA LEU A 339 -4.22 73.71 30.73
C LEU A 339 -2.98 74.61 30.79
N ALA A 340 -1.94 74.29 30.01
CA ALA A 340 -0.70 75.06 29.98
C ALA A 340 -0.87 76.45 29.32
N THR A 341 -1.73 76.56 28.30
CA THR A 341 -1.81 77.76 27.46
C THR A 341 -3.05 78.62 27.69
N LYS A 342 -4.14 78.05 28.23
CA LYS A 342 -5.47 78.70 28.27
C LYS A 342 -6.19 78.53 29.61
N LEU A 343 -5.42 78.50 30.70
CA LEU A 343 -5.86 78.31 32.09
C LEU A 343 -7.12 79.09 32.49
N LYS A 344 -7.17 80.39 32.14
CA LYS A 344 -8.31 81.25 32.48
C LYS A 344 -9.61 80.74 31.86
N ASN A 345 -9.56 80.25 30.62
CA ASN A 345 -10.73 79.76 29.89
C ASN A 345 -11.15 78.37 30.40
N VAL A 346 -10.19 77.52 30.77
CA VAL A 346 -10.48 76.22 31.41
C VAL A 346 -11.19 76.40 32.75
N LYS A 347 -10.73 77.35 33.57
CA LYS A 347 -11.36 77.63 34.86
C LYS A 347 -12.81 78.11 34.70
N VAL A 348 -13.08 78.96 33.71
CA VAL A 348 -14.46 79.42 33.42
C VAL A 348 -15.32 78.24 32.94
N TYR A 349 -14.82 77.43 32.01
CA TYR A 349 -15.51 76.23 31.51
C TYR A 349 -15.89 75.26 32.64
N LEU A 350 -14.92 74.89 33.49
CA LEU A 350 -15.15 73.92 34.57
C LEU A 350 -16.09 74.48 35.66
N LEU A 351 -16.07 75.80 35.90
CA LEU A 351 -17.02 76.44 36.81
C LEU A 351 -18.44 76.41 36.24
N GLU A 352 -18.61 76.76 34.95
CA GLU A 352 -19.91 76.72 34.26
C GLU A 352 -20.49 75.29 34.19
N ARG A 353 -19.61 74.30 33.95
CA ARG A 353 -19.94 72.88 34.02
C ARG A 353 -20.38 72.45 35.42
N SER A 354 -19.69 72.89 36.48
CA SER A 354 -20.03 72.51 37.87
C SER A 354 -21.31 73.17 38.43
N SER A 355 -21.78 74.23 37.76
CA SER A 355 -23.02 74.95 38.09
C SER A 355 -24.24 74.47 37.30
N SER A 356 -24.04 73.55 36.36
CA SER A 356 -25.08 72.83 35.61
C SER A 356 -25.26 71.43 36.20
#